data_AF-A0A9E3IID3-F1
#
_entry.id   AF-A0A9E3IID3-F1
#
_cell.length_a   1.000
_cell.length_b   1.000
_cell.length_c   1.000
_cell.angle_alpha   90.00
_cell.angle_beta   90.00
_cell.angle_gamma   90.00
#
_symmetry.space_group_name_H-M   'P 1'
#
loop_
_entity.id
_entity.type
_entity.pdbx_description
1 polymer ?
#
loop_
_entity_poly.entity_id
_entity_poly.type
_entity_poly.pdbx_seq_one_letter_code
_entity_poly.pdbx_strand_id
1 'polypeptide(L)'
;LRAYDDADYPAVERQANEAMKLGLRSNRDVATAHKLRAFVYCTSNRLAACEAEFRAARTADPAFVLSHAEAGHPVWGPVYLKSRQ
;
A
#
# COMPACT_ATOMS: atom_id res chain seq x y z
N LEU A 1 -1.19 -3.79 -18.26
CA LEU A 1 -1.73 -3.93 -16.90
C LEU A 1 -2.62 -5.17 -16.80
N ARG A 2 -2.06 -6.36 -17.09
CA ARG A 2 -2.82 -7.62 -17.15
C ARG A 2 -2.56 -8.52 -15.93
N ALA A 3 -1.47 -8.27 -15.21
CA ALA A 3 -1.07 -9.02 -14.02
C ALA A 3 -1.81 -8.60 -12.74
N TYR A 4 -2.55 -7.49 -12.75
CA TYR A 4 -3.37 -7.08 -11.62
C TYR A 4 -4.70 -7.88 -11.56
N ASP A 5 -5.18 -8.38 -12.72
CA ASP A 5 -6.42 -9.16 -12.80
C ASP A 5 -6.26 -10.62 -12.32
N ASP A 6 -5.03 -11.16 -12.29
CA ASP A 6 -4.78 -12.59 -11.98
C ASP A 6 -4.56 -12.91 -10.48
N ALA A 7 -4.71 -11.93 -9.59
CA ALA A 7 -4.45 -12.10 -8.15
C ALA A 7 -3.05 -12.68 -7.82
N ASP A 8 -2.07 -12.45 -8.70
CA ASP A 8 -0.68 -12.90 -8.51
C ASP A 8 0.11 -11.90 -7.66
N TYR A 9 -0.27 -11.82 -6.38
CA TYR A 9 0.39 -11.00 -5.35
C TYR A 9 1.92 -11.22 -5.28
N PRO A 10 2.47 -12.43 -5.48
CA PRO A 10 3.92 -12.66 -5.59
C PRO A 10 4.61 -11.94 -6.77
N ALA A 11 3.92 -11.71 -7.88
CA ALA A 11 4.46 -10.97 -9.01
C ALA A 11 4.51 -9.45 -8.72
N VAL A 12 3.48 -8.94 -8.05
CA VAL A 12 3.42 -7.54 -7.58
C VAL A 12 4.51 -7.28 -6.52
N GLU A 13 4.71 -8.22 -5.59
CA GLU A 13 5.77 -8.15 -4.58
C GLU A 13 7.18 -8.11 -5.21
N ARG A 14 7.42 -8.92 -6.25
CA ARG A 14 8.70 -8.92 -6.97
C ARG A 14 8.96 -7.60 -7.70
N GLN A 15 7.96 -7.06 -8.40
CA GLN A 15 8.11 -5.76 -9.08
C GLN A 15 8.30 -4.61 -8.10
N ALA A 16 7.59 -4.63 -6.97
CA ALA A 16 7.77 -3.64 -5.92
C ALA A 16 9.18 -3.71 -5.30
N ASN A 17 9.68 -4.91 -4.99
CA ASN A 17 11.02 -5.11 -4.43
C ASN A 17 12.15 -4.71 -5.39
N GLU A 18 12.00 -4.92 -6.70
CA GLU A 18 12.97 -4.44 -7.70
C GLU A 18 13.00 -2.91 -7.76
N ALA A 19 11.84 -2.26 -7.71
CA ALA A 19 11.75 -0.79 -7.67
C ALA A 19 12.37 -0.21 -6.39
N MET A 20 12.25 -0.89 -5.25
CA MET A 20 12.89 -0.50 -3.99
C MET A 20 14.42 -0.61 -4.04
N LYS A 21 14.98 -1.64 -4.71
CA LYS A 21 16.43 -1.82 -4.87
C LYS A 21 17.09 -0.76 -5.74
N LEU A 22 16.33 -0.11 -6.63
CA LEU A 22 16.83 0.94 -7.52
C LEU A 22 16.96 2.32 -6.84
N GLY A 23 16.67 2.42 -5.54
CA GLY A 23 16.86 3.64 -4.75
C GLY A 23 15.65 4.56 -4.85
N LEU A 24 14.71 4.36 -3.93
CA LEU A 24 13.54 5.21 -3.76
C LEU A 24 13.98 6.67 -3.53
N ARG A 25 13.76 7.52 -4.54
CA ARG A 25 14.27 8.90 -4.60
C ARG A 25 13.20 9.94 -4.30
N SER A 26 11.93 9.54 -4.23
CA SER A 26 10.80 10.46 -4.16
C SER A 26 9.87 10.20 -2.97
N ASN A 27 9.15 11.23 -2.54
CA ASN A 27 8.10 11.10 -1.51
C ASN A 27 7.03 10.05 -1.87
N ARG A 28 6.74 9.88 -3.18
CA ARG A 28 5.86 8.82 -3.70
C ARG A 28 6.39 7.42 -3.41
N ASP A 29 7.70 7.26 -3.48
CA ASP A 29 8.35 5.98 -3.21
C ASP A 29 8.27 5.62 -1.73
N VAL A 30 8.47 6.61 -0.85
CA VAL A 30 8.28 6.47 0.60
C VAL A 30 6.82 6.12 0.92
N ALA A 31 5.86 6.80 0.28
CA ALA A 31 4.44 6.48 0.43
C ALA A 31 4.10 5.06 -0.08
N THR A 32 4.74 4.62 -1.16
CA THR A 32 4.61 3.26 -1.70
C THR A 32 5.16 2.22 -0.73
N ALA A 33 6.29 2.48 -0.07
CA ALA A 33 6.82 1.59 0.95
C ALA A 33 5.87 1.45 2.16
N HIS A 34 5.31 2.56 2.63
CA HIS A 34 4.28 2.56 3.67
C HIS A 34 3.01 1.82 3.23
N LYS A 35 2.58 1.95 1.96
CA LYS A 35 1.45 1.19 1.39
C LYS A 35 1.66 -0.32 1.51
N LEU A 36 2.83 -0.81 1.11
CA LEU A 36 3.14 -2.24 1.16
C LEU A 36 3.14 -2.75 2.60
N ARG A 37 3.72 -1.99 3.55
CA ARG A 37 3.66 -2.31 4.98
C ARG A 37 2.24 -2.34 5.51
N ALA A 38 1.40 -1.38 5.10
CA ALA A 38 0.00 -1.35 5.47
C ALA A 38 -0.72 -2.63 5.01
N PHE A 39 -0.52 -3.07 3.76
CA PHE A 39 -1.10 -4.30 3.26
C PHE A 39 -0.68 -5.53 4.07
N VAL A 40 0.62 -5.67 4.36
CA VAL A 40 1.15 -6.78 5.20
C VAL A 40 0.53 -6.78 6.59
N TYR A 41 0.40 -5.61 7.24
CA TYR A 41 -0.19 -5.52 8.57
C TYR A 41 -1.69 -5.79 8.54
N CYS A 42 -2.39 -5.34 7.50
CA CYS A 42 -3.80 -5.63 7.34
C CYS A 42 -4.06 -7.13 7.13
N THR A 43 -3.28 -7.83 6.30
CA THR A 43 -3.41 -9.29 6.12
C THR A 43 -2.97 -10.08 7.35
N SER A 44 -2.07 -9.53 8.17
CA SER A 44 -1.66 -10.10 9.46
C SER A 44 -2.63 -9.79 10.62
N ASN A 45 -3.81 -9.25 10.34
CA ASN A 45 -4.82 -8.85 11.33
C ASN A 45 -4.33 -7.79 12.36
N ARG A 46 -3.30 -7.01 12.01
CA ARG A 46 -2.74 -5.91 12.83
C ARG A 46 -3.30 -4.57 12.37
N LEU A 47 -4.61 -4.38 12.55
CA LEU A 47 -5.34 -3.25 11.96
C LEU A 47 -4.87 -1.87 12.44
N ALA A 48 -4.49 -1.72 13.71
CA ALA A 48 -3.98 -0.46 14.25
C ALA A 48 -2.66 -0.03 13.59
N ALA A 49 -1.75 -0.99 13.36
CA ALA A 49 -0.49 -0.75 12.65
C ALA A 49 -0.75 -0.47 11.16
N CYS A 50 -1.68 -1.21 10.53
CA CYS A 50 -2.08 -0.95 9.15
C CYS A 50 -2.60 0.49 8.94
N GLU A 51 -3.46 0.96 9.84
CA GLU A 51 -4.00 2.32 9.80
C GLU A 51 -2.90 3.38 9.97
N ALA A 52 -1.93 3.12 10.88
CA ALA A 52 -0.79 4.00 11.09
C ALA A 52 0.11 4.09 9.85
N GLU A 53 0.38 2.98 9.17
CA GLU A 53 1.16 2.98 7.93
C GLU A 53 0.44 3.73 6.80
N PHE A 54 -0.89 3.59 6.66
CA PHE A 54 -1.65 4.38 5.67
C PHE A 54 -1.68 5.88 5.98
N ARG A 55 -1.60 6.26 7.26
CA ARG A 55 -1.38 7.66 7.64
C ARG A 55 0.02 8.11 7.27
N ALA A 56 1.05 7.34 7.62
CA ALA A 56 2.44 7.65 7.29
C ALA A 56 2.66 7.78 5.78
N ALA A 57 2.01 6.94 4.97
CA ALA A 57 2.02 7.03 3.52
C ALA A 57 1.52 8.39 3.01
N ARG A 58 0.45 8.93 3.62
CA ARG A 58 -0.11 10.24 3.26
C ARG A 58 0.67 11.42 3.83
N THR A 59 1.29 11.24 4.99
CA THR A 59 2.23 12.23 5.53
C THR A 59 3.44 12.36 4.62
N ALA A 60 3.93 11.24 4.06
CA ALA A 60 5.02 11.25 3.10
C ALA A 60 4.60 11.83 1.75
N ASP A 61 3.46 11.41 1.20
CA ASP A 61 2.87 11.96 -0.02
C ASP A 61 1.40 12.34 0.20
N PRO A 62 1.08 13.64 0.34
CA PRO A 62 -0.31 14.09 0.50
C PRO A 62 -1.22 13.72 -0.68
N ALA A 63 -0.65 13.45 -1.86
CA ALA A 63 -1.38 12.98 -3.03
C ALA A 63 -1.56 11.45 -3.03
N PHE A 64 -1.13 10.73 -1.98
CA PHE A 64 -1.26 9.29 -1.87
C PHE A 64 -2.72 8.86 -1.83
N VAL A 65 -3.11 8.13 -2.88
CA VAL A 65 -4.43 7.55 -3.05
C VAL A 65 -4.29 6.10 -3.50
N LEU A 66 -5.06 5.20 -2.86
CA LEU A 66 -5.18 3.82 -3.36
C LEU A 66 -5.95 3.84 -4.68
N SER A 67 -5.53 3.00 -5.62
CA SER A 67 -6.31 2.79 -6.83
C SER A 67 -7.68 2.21 -6.49
N HIS A 68 -8.65 2.39 -7.39
CA HIS A 68 -10.03 1.91 -7.20
C HIS A 68 -10.08 0.41 -6.86
N ALA A 69 -9.20 -0.37 -7.47
CA ALA A 69 -9.12 -1.81 -7.23
C ALA A 69 -8.48 -2.17 -5.87
N GLU A 70 -7.53 -1.38 -5.38
CA GLU A 70 -6.91 -1.57 -4.05
C GLU A 70 -7.85 -1.13 -2.93
N ALA A 71 -8.58 -0.03 -3.11
CA ALA A 71 -9.53 0.49 -2.13
C ALA A 71 -10.74 -0.44 -1.92
N GLY A 72 -11.06 -1.30 -2.90
CA GLY A 72 -12.14 -2.28 -2.83
C GLY A 72 -11.82 -3.55 -2.04
N HIS A 73 -10.59 -3.71 -1.52
CA HIS A 73 -10.23 -4.93 -0.80
C HIS A 73 -10.92 -5.02 0.57
N PRO A 74 -11.50 -6.18 0.94
CA PRO A 74 -12.36 -6.31 2.12
C PRO A 74 -11.62 -6.08 3.45
N VAL A 75 -10.31 -6.34 3.50
CA VAL A 75 -9.51 -6.20 4.73
C VAL A 75 -8.93 -4.80 4.89
N TRP A 76 -8.11 -4.33 3.95
CA TRP A 76 -7.45 -3.03 4.07
C TRP A 76 -8.25 -1.85 3.53
N GLY A 77 -9.26 -2.07 2.67
CA GLY A 77 -10.12 -1.01 2.15
C GLY A 77 -10.81 -0.22 3.26
N PRO A 78 -11.49 -0.86 4.22
CA PRO A 78 -12.09 -0.18 5.38
C PRO A 78 -11.05 0.56 6.24
N VAL A 79 -9.87 -0.02 6.45
CA VAL A 79 -8.78 0.59 7.23
C VAL A 79 -8.21 1.80 6.52
N TYR A 80 -8.04 1.73 5.20
CA TYR A 80 -7.60 2.84 4.37
C TYR A 80 -8.62 3.99 4.42
N LEU A 81 -9.92 3.70 4.27
CA LEU A 81 -10.98 4.72 4.41
C LEU A 81 -10.99 5.34 5.80
N LYS A 82 -10.79 4.54 6.85
CA LYS A 82 -10.69 5.03 8.23
C LYS A 82 -9.47 5.92 8.43
N SER A 83 -8.34 5.59 7.81
CA SER A 83 -7.15 6.41 7.88
C SER A 83 -7.37 7.81 7.27
N ARG A 84 -8.37 7.99 6.38
CA ARG A 84 -8.74 9.27 5.74
C ARG A 84 -9.56 10.24 6.59
N GLN A 85 -10.07 9.80 7.73
CA GLN A 85 -10.63 10.68 8.76
C GLN A 85 -9.52 11.28 9.62
#